data_AF-A0A930XUW9-F1
#
_entry.id   AF-A0A930XUW9-F1
#
_cell.length_a   1.000
_cell.length_b   1.000
_cell.length_c   1.000
_cell.angle_alpha   90.00
_cell.angle_beta   90.00
_cell.angle_gamma   90.00
#
_symmetry.space_group_name_H-M   'P 1'
#
loop_
_entity.id
_entity.type
_entity.pdbx_description
1 polymer ?
#
loop_
_entity_poly.entity_id
_entity_poly.type
_entity_poly.pdbx_seq_one_letter_code
_entity_poly.pdbx_strand_id
1 'polypeptide(L)' 'MNIGDYITSGILQDYCLGLLTVEEERKVETMCHDYPVVAKELHLLLQTLDKYVENDTISSRDEFRMKVWEAVKKLWKENP' A
#
# COMPACT_ATOMS: atom_id res chain seq x y z
N MET A 1 20.71 3.89 -14.84
CA MET A 1 19.70 2.85 -14.55
C MET A 1 18.56 3.04 -15.54
N ASN A 2 18.11 1.97 -16.21
CA ASN A 2 16.95 2.05 -17.09
C ASN A 2 15.68 1.91 -16.23
N ILE A 3 14.77 2.87 -16.35
CA ILE A 3 13.51 2.88 -15.58
C ILE A 3 12.60 1.72 -15.97
N GLY A 4 12.63 1.29 -17.24
CA GLY A 4 11.91 0.12 -17.71
C GLY A 4 12.37 -1.15 -16.98
N ASP A 5 13.69 -1.40 -16.96
CA ASP A 5 14.26 -2.57 -16.29
C ASP A 5 13.92 -2.60 -14.79
N TYR A 6 13.87 -1.42 -14.15
CA TYR A 6 13.46 -1.29 -12.75
C TYR A 6 12.01 -1.70 -12.53
N ILE A 7 11.09 -1.17 -13.34
CA ILE A 7 9.66 -1.49 -13.28
C ILE A 7 9.44 -2.99 -13.49
N THR A 8 10.18 -3.61 -14.41
CA THR A 8 10.05 -5.05 -14.72
C THR A 8 10.83 -5.97 -13.78
N SER A 9 11.57 -5.43 -12.80
CA SER A 9 12.47 -6.22 -11.95
C SER A 9 11.77 -7.07 -10.89
N GLY A 10 10.49 -6.80 -10.60
CA GLY A 10 9.76 -7.44 -9.49
C GLY A 10 9.72 -6.61 -8.20
N ILE A 11 10.56 -5.58 -8.08
CA ILE A 11 10.70 -4.82 -6.84
C ILE A 11 9.43 -4.07 -6.41
N LEU A 12 8.61 -3.62 -7.36
CA LEU A 12 7.36 -2.93 -7.04
C LEU A 12 6.29 -3.90 -6.51
N GLN A 13 6.30 -5.14 -6.99
CA GLN A 13 5.46 -6.21 -6.49
C GLN A 13 5.85 -6.57 -5.05
N ASP A 14 7.15 -6.75 -4.81
CA ASP A 14 7.67 -7.05 -3.48
C ASP A 14 7.39 -5.91 -2.49
N TYR A 15 7.45 -4.65 -2.96
CA TYR A 15 7.03 -3.48 -2.17
C TYR A 15 5.55 -3.56 -1.79
N CYS A 16 4.65 -3.80 -2.76
CA CYS A 16 3.21 -3.92 -2.49
C CYS A 16 2.89 -5.04 -1.48
N LEU A 17 3.68 -6.12 -1.48
CA LEU A 17 3.51 -7.26 -0.59
C LEU A 17 4.19 -7.09 0.77
N GLY A 18 4.91 -5.99 1.00
CA GLY A 18 5.63 -5.72 2.25
C GLY A 18 6.80 -6.68 2.49
N LEU A 19 7.46 -7.14 1.43
CA LEU A 19 8.57 -8.10 1.49
C LEU A 19 9.95 -7.43 1.51
N LEU A 20 9.99 -6.12 1.27
CA LEU A 20 11.24 -5.37 1.17
C LEU A 20 11.83 -5.02 2.53
N THR A 21 13.14 -4.80 2.54
CA THR A 21 13.82 -4.15 3.66
C THR A 21 13.50 -2.66 3.72
N VAL A 22 13.71 -2.03 4.87
CA VAL A 22 13.47 -0.58 5.06
C VAL A 22 14.29 0.27 4.08
N GLU A 23 15.52 -0.16 3.76
CA GLU A 23 16.38 0.51 2.79
C GLU A 23 15.82 0.42 1.37
N GLU A 24 15.27 -0.73 0.99
CA GLU A 24 14.66 -0.95 -0.32
C GLU A 24 13.33 -0.21 -0.47
N GLU A 25 12.52 -0.16 0.59
CA GLU A 25 11.29 0.64 0.64
C GLU A 25 11.58 2.12 0.37
N ARG A 26 12.53 2.71 1.10
CA ARG A 26 12.94 4.11 0.89
C ARG A 26 13.44 4.35 -0.52
N LYS A 27 14.13 3.38 -1.11
CA LYS A 27 14.58 3.47 -2.50
C LYS A 27 13.39 3.49 -3.46
N VAL A 28 12.40 2.61 -3.28
CA VAL A 28 11.16 2.62 -4.08
C VAL A 28 10.42 3.94 -3.94
N GLU A 29 10.31 4.48 -2.73
CA GLU A 29 9.68 5.77 -2.45
C GLU A 29 10.40 6.93 -3.15
N THR A 30 11.73 6.95 -3.07
CA THR A 30 12.56 7.94 -3.78
C THR A 30 12.37 7.81 -5.29
N MET A 31 12.36 6.59 -5.82
CA MET A 31 12.12 6.35 -7.25
C MET A 31 10.72 6.80 -7.69
N CYS A 32 9.70 6.65 -6.84
CA CYS A 32 8.35 7.16 -7.11
C CYS A 32 8.31 8.69 -7.12
N HIS A 33 9.05 9.34 -6.22
CA HIS A 33 9.17 10.80 -6.16
C HIS A 33 9.88 11.35 -7.40
N ASP A 34 11.04 10.79 -7.74
CA ASP A 34 11.89 11.27 -8.82
C ASP A 34 11.34 10.90 -10.21
N TYR A 35 10.64 9.76 -10.32
CA TYR A 35 10.13 9.23 -11.57
C TYR A 35 8.62 8.93 -11.47
N PRO A 36 7.75 9.87 -11.88
CA PRO A 36 6.29 9.71 -11.82
C PRO A 36 5.75 8.48 -12.56
N VAL A 37 6.49 7.95 -13.55
CA VAL A 37 6.14 6.70 -14.25
C VAL A 37 6.21 5.49 -13.31
N VAL A 38 7.17 5.46 -12.39
CA VAL A 38 7.30 4.41 -11.38
C VAL A 38 6.12 4.46 -10.42
N ALA A 39 5.73 5.67 -9.97
CA ALA A 39 4.56 5.86 -9.12
C ALA A 39 3.26 5.39 -9.79
N LYS A 40 3.11 5.65 -11.11
CA LYS A 40 1.96 5.17 -11.88
C LYS A 40 1.88 3.65 -11.92
N GLU A 41 3.01 2.97 -12.16
CA GLU A 41 3.02 1.50 -12.19
C GLU A 41 2.80 0.88 -10.82
N LEU A 42 3.38 1.47 -9.77
CA LEU A 42 3.11 1.04 -8.40
C LEU A 42 1.61 1.16 -8.07
N HIS A 43 0.98 2.27 -8.47
CA HIS A 43 -0.46 2.46 -8.26
C HIS A 43 -1.30 1.42 -9.03
N LEU A 44 -0.93 1.10 -10.27
CA LEU A 44 -1.62 0.09 -11.07
C LEU A 44 -1.54 -1.30 -10.42
N LEU A 45 -0.38 -1.65 -9.85
CA LEU A 45 -0.20 -2.90 -9.11
C LEU A 45 -1.10 -2.95 -7.87
N LEU A 46 -1.14 -1.88 -7.07
CA LEU A 46 -2.02 -1.79 -5.91
C LEU A 46 -3.49 -1.93 -6.29
N GLN A 47 -3.95 -1.22 -7.33
CA GLN A 47 -5.33 -1.35 -7.82
C GLN A 47 -5.66 -2.77 -8.30
N THR A 48 -4.67 -3.48 -8.85
CA THR A 48 -4.85 -4.87 -9.28
C THR A 48 -5.01 -5.80 -8.08
N LEU A 49 -4.23 -5.58 -7.01
CA LEU A 49 -4.36 -6.30 -5.75
C LEU A 49 -5.70 -6.02 -5.07
N ASP A 50 -6.14 -4.77 -5.04
CA ASP A 50 -7.45 -4.39 -4.47
C ASP A 50 -8.59 -5.15 -5.18
N LYS A 51 -8.60 -5.13 -6.53
CA LYS A 51 -9.58 -5.90 -7.33
C LYS A 51 -9.51 -7.40 -7.12
N TYR A 52 -8.31 -7.94 -6.88
CA TYR A 52 -8.15 -9.36 -6.58
C TYR A 52 -8.87 -9.71 -5.27
N VAL A 53 -8.72 -8.87 -4.24
CA VAL A 53 -9.31 -9.08 -2.91
C VAL A 53 -10.82 -8.83 -2.88
N GLU A 54 -11.36 -7.95 -3.73
CA GLU A 54 -12.82 -7.73 -3.84
C GLU A 54 -13.61 -9.04 -4.03
N ASN A 55 -13.03 -10.03 -4.72
CA ASN A 55 -13.67 -11.31 -4.98
C ASN A 55 -13.64 -12.30 -3.80
N ASP A 56 -12.85 -12.02 -2.76
CA ASP A 56 -12.62 -12.90 -1.61
C ASP A 56 -12.88 -12.16 -0.27
N THR A 57 -13.98 -11.41 -0.24
CA THR A 57 -14.33 -10.59 0.92
C THR A 57 -14.70 -11.47 2.12
N ILE A 58 -13.84 -11.50 3.14
CA ILE A 58 -14.16 -12.09 4.44
C ILE A 58 -15.09 -11.12 5.19
N SER A 59 -16.33 -11.55 5.44
CA SER A 59 -17.30 -10.75 6.20
C SER A 59 -16.78 -10.46 7.62
N SER A 60 -16.50 -9.20 7.92
CA SER A 60 -16.07 -8.78 9.26
C SER A 60 -17.22 -8.92 10.26
N ARG A 61 -16.97 -9.46 11.46
CA ARG A 61 -17.96 -9.41 12.55
C ARG A 61 -18.17 -7.96 12.99
N ASP A 62 -19.44 -7.57 13.14
CA ASP A 62 -19.86 -6.20 13.49
C ASP A 62 -19.16 -5.63 14.74
N GLU A 63 -18.78 -6.50 15.68
CA GLU A 63 -18.06 -6.14 16.90
C GLU A 63 -16.71 -5.46 16.64
N PHE A 64 -16.00 -5.84 15.57
CA PHE A 64 -14.72 -5.23 15.22
C PHE A 64 -14.90 -3.80 14.70
N ARG A 65 -15.93 -3.58 13.88
CA ARG A 65 -16.27 -2.25 13.37
C ARG A 65 -16.57 -1.28 14.51
N MET A 66 -17.30 -1.73 15.54
CA MET A 66 -17.58 -0.91 16.72
C MET A 66 -16.31 -0.55 17.50
N LYS A 67 -15.40 -1.51 17.71
CA LYS A 67 -14.13 -1.26 18.42
C LYS A 67 -13.27 -0.23 17.69
N VAL A 68 -13.18 -0.31 16.36
CA VAL A 68 -12.46 0.68 15.55
C VAL A 68 -13.09 2.08 15.70
N TRP A 69 -14.42 2.17 15.62
CA TRP A 69 -15.12 3.45 15.73
C TRP A 69 -14.93 4.14 17.09
N GLU A 70 -14.98 3.38 18.18
CA GLU A 70 -14.73 3.91 19.52
C GLU A 70 -13.28 4.37 19.69
N ALA A 71 -12.30 3.66 19.12
CA ALA A 71 -10.91 4.09 19.12
C ALA A 71 -10.71 5.42 18.38
N VAL A 72 -11.35 5.60 17.22
CA VAL A 72 -11.29 6.85 16.45
C VAL A 72 -11.89 8.02 17.24
N LYS A 73 -13.07 7.84 17.87
CA LYS A 73 -13.70 8.87 18.71
C LYS A 73 -12.81 9.29 19.88
N LYS A 74 -12.13 8.33 20.50
CA LYS A 74 -11.23 8.61 21.62
C LYS A 74 -10.07 9.50 21.19
N LEU A 75 -9.43 9.19 20.06
CA LEU A 75 -8.33 9.99 19.50
C LEU A 75 -8.77 11.43 19.19
N TRP A 76 -9.97 11.63 18.65
CA TRP A 76 -10.51 12.97 18.38
C TRP A 76 -10.79 13.79 19.65
N LYS A 77 -11.22 13.14 20.75
CA LYS A 77 -11.44 13.85 22.02
C LYS A 77 -10.14 14.26 22.71
N GLU A 78 -9.09 13.48 22.50
CA GLU A 78 -7.76 13.74 23.08
C GLU A 78 -6.96 14.76 22.27
N ASN A 79 -7.34 15.04 21.01
CA ASN A 79 -6.70 16.01 20.14
C ASN A 79 -7.75 16.77 19.28
N PRO A 80 -8.49 17.71 19.89
CA PRO A 80 -9.62 18.41 19.26
C PRO A 80 -9.21 19.39 18.15
#